data_AF-A0A4P2QQ65-F1
#
_entry.id   AF-A0A4P2QQ65-F1
#
_cell.length_a   1.000
_cell.length_b   1.000
_cell.length_c   1.000
_cell.angle_alpha   90.00
_cell.angle_beta   90.00
_cell.angle_gamma   90.00
#
_symmetry.space_group_name_H-M   'P 1'
#
loop_
_entity.id
_entity.type
_entity.pdbx_description
1 polymer ?
#
loop_
_entity_poly.entity_id
_entity_poly.type
_entity_poly.pdbx_seq_one_letter_code
_entity_poly.pdbx_strand_id
1 'polypeptide(L)'
;MGYGFPSGHCTGGCETDSDCAGGGTCVPVIGGGACVAPCESAADCRDGYKCDTDNTCWPGCTSDAQCPAVGTCSAGYCEAPPSPDAGPCAADDDCASGFCITEAEYGFPGGYCSGYCEPDGEACAGGGACIPTEDGGGFCDVPCAISADCRAGYTCQEGLCEAACTSDAQCAIAGATCDVGSGFCIPPAGEGADGETCTADTDCMGLYCLSEAEYPQWVGGYCISLCDPATGEGCVGGGVCADNGGCYAACASDADCRDGYECWKGGCWPQE
;
A
#
# COMPACT_ATOMS: atom_id res chain seq x y z
N MET A 1 13.26 -13.44 3.51
CA MET A 1 14.28 -14.52 3.36
C MET A 1 13.64 -15.88 3.12
N GLY A 2 13.52 -16.32 1.86
CA GLY A 2 13.18 -17.70 1.54
C GLY A 2 14.47 -18.47 1.29
N TYR A 3 14.83 -19.45 2.12
CA TYR A 3 16.01 -20.30 1.89
C TYR A 3 15.58 -21.43 0.95
N GLY A 4 15.98 -21.41 -0.31
CA GLY A 4 15.65 -22.50 -1.21
C GLY A 4 16.59 -23.67 -0.96
N PHE A 5 16.00 -24.76 -0.46
CA PHE A 5 16.69 -25.98 -0.10
C PHE A 5 17.02 -26.81 -1.36
N PRO A 6 18.31 -27.01 -1.71
CA PRO A 6 18.71 -27.83 -2.85
C PRO A 6 18.18 -29.25 -2.67
N SER A 7 17.52 -29.76 -3.71
CA SER A 7 16.87 -31.09 -3.73
C SER A 7 15.71 -31.27 -2.73
N GLY A 8 15.17 -30.17 -2.21
CA GLY A 8 14.09 -30.18 -1.23
C GLY A 8 14.55 -30.56 0.18
N HIS A 9 13.79 -30.09 1.18
CA HIS A 9 13.98 -30.40 2.59
C HIS A 9 12.63 -30.78 3.20
N CYS A 10 12.53 -32.01 3.72
CA CYS A 10 11.35 -32.43 4.45
C CYS A 10 11.48 -31.92 5.88
N THR A 11 10.67 -30.93 6.26
CA THR A 11 10.66 -30.37 7.61
C THR A 11 9.26 -30.33 8.19
N GLY A 12 9.18 -30.37 9.52
CA GLY A 12 7.96 -30.13 10.28
C GLY A 12 7.96 -28.69 10.82
N GLY A 13 6.76 -28.15 11.02
CA GLY A 13 6.60 -26.93 11.82
C GLY A 13 6.99 -27.20 13.27
N CYS A 14 7.64 -26.24 13.91
CA CYS A 14 8.05 -26.34 15.31
C CYS A 14 7.89 -25.01 16.06
N GLU A 15 7.72 -25.09 17.38
CA GLU A 15 7.82 -23.94 18.30
C GLU A 15 9.06 -24.08 19.19
N THR A 16 9.53 -25.31 19.40
CA THR A 16 10.69 -25.66 20.20
C THR A 16 11.48 -26.82 19.57
N ASP A 17 12.74 -26.99 19.95
CA ASP A 17 13.58 -28.12 19.49
C ASP A 17 12.95 -29.49 19.79
N SER A 18 12.10 -29.57 20.81
CA SER A 18 11.44 -30.82 21.19
C SER A 18 10.39 -31.29 20.17
N ASP A 19 9.93 -30.39 19.30
CA ASP A 19 9.00 -30.72 18.22
C ASP A 19 9.71 -31.40 17.03
N CYS A 20 11.04 -31.27 16.97
CA CYS A 20 11.86 -31.77 15.88
C CYS A 20 12.22 -33.24 16.06
N ALA A 21 11.36 -34.11 15.53
CA ALA A 21 11.61 -35.54 15.47
C ALA A 21 12.95 -35.85 14.77
N GLY A 22 13.85 -36.55 15.47
CA GLY A 22 15.19 -36.89 14.96
C GLY A 22 16.33 -36.01 15.50
N GLY A 23 16.06 -35.13 16.48
CA GLY A 23 17.08 -34.30 17.12
C GLY A 23 17.44 -33.05 16.31
N GLY A 24 16.48 -32.52 15.57
CA GLY A 24 16.63 -31.24 14.87
C GLY A 24 16.57 -30.05 15.83
N THR A 25 17.13 -28.93 15.39
CA THR A 25 16.96 -27.62 16.04
C THR A 25 15.78 -26.91 15.40
N CYS A 26 14.93 -26.28 16.21
CA CYS A 26 13.85 -25.45 15.72
C CYS A 26 14.36 -24.04 15.44
N VAL A 27 14.42 -23.68 14.16
CA VAL A 27 14.81 -22.33 13.72
C VAL A 27 13.59 -21.55 13.24
N PRO A 28 13.42 -20.30 13.66
CA PRO A 28 12.35 -19.45 13.16
C PRO A 28 12.56 -19.14 11.67
N VAL A 29 11.52 -19.33 10.87
CA VAL A 29 11.45 -18.97 9.45
C VAL A 29 10.18 -18.14 9.17
N ILE A 30 10.06 -17.55 7.98
CA ILE A 30 8.85 -16.80 7.62
C ILE A 30 7.64 -17.74 7.65
N GLY A 31 6.66 -17.44 8.52
CA GLY A 31 5.43 -18.23 8.67
C GLY A 31 5.47 -19.34 9.73
N GLY A 32 6.53 -19.47 10.55
CA GLY A 32 6.61 -20.42 11.67
C GLY A 32 8.03 -20.90 11.98
N GLY A 33 8.21 -21.90 12.84
CA GLY A 33 9.51 -22.56 13.00
C GLY A 33 9.67 -23.73 12.03
N ALA A 34 10.90 -24.01 11.61
CA ALA A 34 11.27 -25.17 10.83
C ALA A 34 12.36 -26.00 11.52
N CYS A 35 12.24 -27.31 11.47
CA CYS A 35 13.26 -28.22 11.97
C CYS A 35 14.42 -28.36 10.97
N VAL A 36 15.64 -28.04 11.43
CA VAL A 36 16.89 -28.21 10.69
C VAL A 36 17.84 -29.15 11.43
N ALA A 37 18.72 -29.83 10.70
CA ALA A 37 19.68 -30.72 11.32
C ALA A 37 20.76 -29.90 12.04
N PRO A 38 21.16 -30.28 13.28
CA PRO A 38 22.31 -29.67 13.93
C PRO A 38 23.62 -30.16 13.29
N CYS A 39 24.69 -29.42 13.49
CA CYS A 39 26.03 -29.77 13.02
C CYS A 39 27.12 -29.21 13.92
N GLU A 40 28.27 -29.88 13.99
CA GLU A 40 29.49 -29.33 14.60
C GLU A 40 30.50 -28.95 13.50
N SER A 41 30.32 -29.49 12.30
CA SER A 41 31.17 -29.29 11.14
C SER A 41 30.38 -29.48 9.85
N ALA A 42 30.95 -29.02 8.72
CA ALA A 42 30.32 -29.21 7.41
C ALA A 42 30.09 -30.68 7.03
N ALA A 43 30.81 -31.63 7.65
CA ALA A 43 30.66 -33.06 7.39
C ALA A 43 29.39 -33.66 8.02
N ASP A 44 28.79 -32.98 8.99
CA ASP A 44 27.53 -33.39 9.61
C ASP A 44 26.32 -33.05 8.71
N CYS A 45 26.54 -32.16 7.74
CA CYS A 45 25.52 -31.71 6.81
C CYS A 45 25.48 -32.57 5.53
N ARG A 46 24.28 -32.66 4.93
CA ARG A 46 24.09 -33.34 3.64
C ARG A 46 24.92 -32.64 2.56
N ASP A 47 25.34 -33.37 1.52
CA ASP A 47 25.96 -32.78 0.34
C ASP A 47 25.14 -31.58 -0.19
N GLY A 48 25.83 -30.46 -0.41
CA GLY A 48 25.22 -29.18 -0.78
C GLY A 48 24.72 -28.33 0.39
N TYR A 49 25.02 -28.74 1.63
CA TYR A 49 24.74 -27.99 2.85
C TYR A 49 26.05 -27.70 3.58
N LYS A 50 26.07 -26.63 4.36
CA LYS A 50 27.19 -26.28 5.23
C LYS A 50 26.70 -26.07 6.66
N CYS A 51 27.61 -26.27 7.59
CA CYS A 51 27.36 -25.93 8.97
C CYS A 51 27.51 -24.43 9.18
N ASP A 52 26.44 -23.78 9.60
CA ASP A 52 26.46 -22.35 9.89
C ASP A 52 26.96 -22.09 11.33
N THR A 53 27.21 -20.82 11.63
CA THR A 53 27.75 -20.35 12.91
C THR A 53 26.83 -20.63 14.10
N ASP A 54 25.56 -20.91 13.87
CA ASP A 54 24.57 -21.30 14.87
C ASP A 54 24.51 -22.83 15.10
N ASN A 55 25.42 -23.60 14.50
CA ASN A 55 25.48 -25.07 14.57
C ASN A 55 24.28 -25.75 13.91
N THR A 56 23.71 -25.14 12.85
CA THR A 56 22.67 -25.77 12.03
C THR A 56 23.06 -25.89 10.57
N CYS A 57 22.53 -26.92 9.90
CA CYS A 57 22.82 -27.20 8.50
C CYS A 57 21.93 -26.39 7.57
N TRP A 58 22.54 -25.47 6.83
CA TRP A 58 21.87 -24.65 5.83
C TRP A 58 22.38 -24.96 4.41
N PRO A 59 21.55 -24.73 3.37
CA PRO A 59 21.98 -24.77 1.99
C PRO A 59 23.28 -23.99 1.76
N GLY A 60 24.30 -24.69 1.31
CA GLY A 60 25.57 -24.12 0.91
C GLY A 60 25.65 -24.02 -0.61
N CYS A 61 26.41 -23.05 -1.10
CA CYS A 61 26.66 -22.92 -2.53
C CYS A 61 28.12 -22.51 -2.79
N THR A 62 28.57 -22.79 -4.01
CA THR A 62 29.84 -22.31 -4.57
C THR A 62 29.66 -21.56 -5.88
N SER A 63 28.44 -21.61 -6.46
CA SER A 63 28.02 -20.83 -7.63
C SER A 63 26.49 -20.72 -7.67
N ASP A 64 25.98 -19.72 -8.40
CA ASP A 64 24.54 -19.41 -8.55
C ASP A 64 23.75 -20.59 -9.15
N ALA A 65 24.40 -21.42 -9.98
CA ALA A 65 23.77 -22.60 -10.57
C ALA A 65 23.26 -23.61 -9.52
N GLN A 66 23.74 -23.54 -8.29
CA GLN A 66 23.33 -24.39 -7.17
C GLN A 66 22.14 -23.82 -6.39
N CYS A 67 21.65 -22.64 -6.76
CA CYS A 67 20.56 -21.93 -6.10
C CYS A 67 19.32 -21.74 -7.00
N PRO A 68 18.82 -22.78 -7.72
CA PRO A 68 17.82 -22.63 -8.78
C PRO A 68 16.44 -22.17 -8.31
N ALA A 69 16.14 -22.27 -7.01
CA ALA A 69 14.88 -21.82 -6.42
C ALA A 69 15.00 -20.50 -5.63
N VAL A 70 16.22 -20.07 -5.33
CA VAL A 70 16.50 -18.95 -4.42
C VAL A 70 17.07 -17.79 -5.21
N GLY A 71 18.16 -18.00 -5.95
CA GLY A 71 18.85 -16.89 -6.60
C GLY A 71 20.35 -17.10 -6.72
N THR A 72 21.10 -16.15 -6.18
CA THR A 72 22.56 -16.03 -6.28
C THR A 72 23.27 -16.66 -5.09
N CYS A 73 24.48 -17.15 -5.34
CA CYS A 73 25.37 -17.66 -4.32
C CYS A 73 26.21 -16.53 -3.72
N SER A 74 25.90 -16.12 -2.50
CA SER A 74 26.56 -15.03 -1.79
C SER A 74 27.13 -15.54 -0.46
N ALA A 75 28.42 -15.28 -0.21
CA ALA A 75 29.15 -15.81 0.97
C ALA A 75 28.98 -17.34 1.20
N GLY A 76 28.72 -18.08 0.12
CA GLY A 76 28.45 -19.51 0.14
C GLY A 76 27.07 -19.91 0.70
N TYR A 77 26.11 -18.99 0.76
CA TYR A 77 24.70 -19.22 1.02
C TYR A 77 23.89 -18.93 -0.26
N CYS A 78 22.85 -19.71 -0.48
CA CYS A 78 21.87 -19.36 -1.51
C CYS A 78 20.95 -18.26 -0.97
N GLU A 79 21.13 -17.05 -1.48
CA GLU A 79 20.32 -15.89 -1.14
C GLU A 79 19.29 -15.63 -2.24
N ALA A 80 18.08 -15.23 -1.83
CA ALA A 80 17.13 -14.70 -2.78
C ALA A 80 17.67 -13.39 -3.37
N PRO A 81 17.48 -13.11 -4.67
CA PRO A 81 17.77 -11.77 -5.15
C PRO A 81 16.87 -10.79 -4.36
N PRO A 82 17.35 -9.57 -4.11
CA PRO A 82 16.51 -8.54 -3.53
C PRO A 82 15.22 -8.38 -4.34
N SER A 83 14.10 -8.16 -3.64
CA SER A 83 12.80 -7.91 -4.23
C SER A 83 12.88 -6.70 -5.18
N PRO A 84 12.26 -6.79 -6.37
CA PRO A 84 12.10 -5.60 -7.22
C PRO A 84 11.16 -4.59 -6.56
N ASP A 85 11.01 -3.41 -7.15
CA ASP A 85 10.01 -2.43 -6.72
C ASP A 85 8.61 -3.06 -6.74
N ALA A 86 7.77 -2.65 -5.79
CA ALA A 86 6.50 -3.26 -5.38
C ALA A 86 6.56 -4.70 -4.84
N GLY A 87 7.76 -5.26 -4.69
CA GLY A 87 7.96 -6.54 -4.05
C GLY A 87 7.77 -6.49 -2.52
N PRO A 88 7.54 -7.65 -1.87
CA PRO A 88 7.55 -7.76 -0.41
C PRO A 88 8.91 -7.40 0.19
N CYS A 89 8.89 -6.82 1.38
CA CYS A 89 10.10 -6.61 2.18
C CYS A 89 9.79 -6.58 3.68
N ALA A 90 10.79 -6.87 4.51
CA ALA A 90 10.75 -6.66 5.95
C ALA A 90 11.80 -5.63 6.40
N ALA A 91 12.85 -5.42 5.60
CA ALA A 91 13.88 -4.41 5.80
C ALA A 91 14.42 -3.90 4.46
N ASP A 92 15.15 -2.79 4.48
CA ASP A 92 15.73 -2.14 3.29
C ASP A 92 16.61 -3.08 2.45
N ASP A 93 17.39 -3.95 3.11
CA ASP A 93 18.27 -4.91 2.44
C ASP A 93 17.49 -5.99 1.65
N ASP A 94 16.18 -6.14 1.90
CA ASP A 94 15.33 -7.02 1.09
C ASP A 94 15.02 -6.42 -0.28
N CYS A 95 15.24 -5.11 -0.50
CA CYS A 95 14.83 -4.40 -1.71
C CYS A 95 16.01 -4.13 -2.64
N ALA A 96 15.83 -4.38 -3.95
CA ALA A 96 16.83 -4.04 -4.97
C ALA A 96 17.09 -2.53 -5.01
N SER A 97 16.07 -1.74 -4.67
CA SER A 97 16.12 -0.29 -4.52
C SER A 97 16.72 0.18 -3.18
N GLY A 98 16.88 -0.72 -2.20
CA GLY A 98 17.42 -0.40 -0.88
C GLY A 98 16.50 0.40 0.03
N PHE A 99 15.19 0.46 -0.27
CA PHE A 99 14.20 1.09 0.59
C PHE A 99 12.92 0.26 0.71
N CYS A 100 12.59 -0.09 1.95
CA CYS A 100 11.42 -0.86 2.30
C CYS A 100 10.40 -0.03 3.07
N ILE A 101 9.21 0.12 2.50
CA ILE A 101 8.06 0.68 3.21
C ILE A 101 7.43 -0.44 4.02
N THR A 102 7.75 -0.50 5.31
CA THR A 102 7.35 -1.64 6.17
C THR A 102 5.89 -1.57 6.62
N GLU A 103 5.31 -2.74 6.90
CA GLU A 103 3.98 -2.84 7.50
C GLU A 103 3.91 -2.18 8.89
N ALA A 104 4.99 -2.30 9.67
CA ALA A 104 5.05 -1.82 11.04
C ALA A 104 5.06 -0.29 11.15
N GLU A 105 5.65 0.40 10.17
CA GLU A 105 5.79 1.85 10.18
C GLU A 105 4.70 2.55 9.36
N TYR A 106 4.30 1.96 8.23
CA TYR A 106 3.45 2.63 7.24
C TYR A 106 2.18 1.85 6.89
N GLY A 107 1.96 0.66 7.46
CA GLY A 107 0.74 -0.13 7.24
C GLY A 107 0.68 -0.88 5.91
N PHE A 108 1.80 -1.00 5.18
CA PHE A 108 1.88 -1.73 3.92
C PHE A 108 1.94 -3.25 4.15
N PRO A 109 0.88 -4.03 3.85
CA PRO A 109 0.81 -5.45 4.22
C PRO A 109 1.94 -6.27 3.58
N GLY A 110 2.77 -6.91 4.41
CA GLY A 110 3.94 -7.66 3.95
C GLY A 110 5.05 -6.81 3.30
N GLY A 111 5.07 -5.51 3.59
CA GLY A 111 6.03 -4.49 3.18
C GLY A 111 6.09 -4.23 1.67
N TYR A 112 6.61 -3.07 1.27
CA TYR A 112 6.62 -2.63 -0.12
C TYR A 112 7.97 -2.02 -0.49
N CYS A 113 8.72 -2.68 -1.37
CA CYS A 113 9.95 -2.13 -1.92
C CYS A 113 9.63 -0.96 -2.86
N SER A 114 10.26 0.19 -2.65
CA SER A 114 10.10 1.33 -3.55
C SER A 114 11.41 2.08 -3.71
N GLY A 115 11.91 2.20 -4.93
CA GLY A 115 13.03 3.06 -5.24
C GLY A 115 12.66 4.53 -5.33
N TYR A 116 13.64 5.39 -5.05
CA TYR A 116 13.58 6.77 -5.51
C TYR A 116 13.75 6.81 -7.01
N CYS A 117 12.90 7.58 -7.69
CA CYS A 117 12.96 7.76 -9.13
C CYS A 117 12.86 9.25 -9.48
N GLU A 118 13.33 9.60 -10.67
CA GLU A 118 13.08 10.92 -11.25
C GLU A 118 11.97 10.77 -12.31
N PRO A 119 10.99 11.69 -12.38
CA PRO A 119 9.86 11.59 -13.32
C PRO A 119 10.27 11.47 -14.79
N ASP A 120 11.43 12.02 -15.15
CA ASP A 120 12.03 11.97 -16.49
C ASP A 120 13.26 11.02 -16.58
N GLY A 121 13.51 10.24 -15.52
CA GLY A 121 14.74 9.48 -15.30
C GLY A 121 14.63 7.96 -15.49
N GLU A 122 15.43 7.22 -14.73
CA GLU A 122 15.53 5.77 -14.81
C GLU A 122 14.20 5.09 -14.44
N ALA A 123 13.82 4.07 -15.23
CA ALA A 123 12.61 3.31 -15.00
C ALA A 123 12.71 2.53 -13.67
N CYS A 124 11.63 2.55 -12.90
CA CYS A 124 11.49 1.74 -11.69
C CYS A 124 11.83 0.27 -11.95
N ALA A 125 12.69 -0.28 -11.11
CA ALA A 125 13.23 -1.61 -11.27
C ALA A 125 12.14 -2.64 -11.00
N GLY A 126 11.54 -3.18 -12.07
CA GLY A 126 10.41 -4.10 -11.97
C GLY A 126 9.20 -3.71 -12.85
N GLY A 127 9.29 -2.61 -13.60
CA GLY A 127 8.21 -2.17 -14.50
C GLY A 127 7.21 -1.22 -13.84
N GLY A 128 7.60 -0.59 -12.72
CA GLY A 128 6.81 0.43 -12.05
C GLY A 128 6.77 1.78 -12.78
N ALA A 129 5.82 2.62 -12.39
CA ALA A 129 5.73 4.03 -12.74
C ALA A 129 6.35 4.88 -11.63
N CYS A 130 7.02 5.97 -12.02
CA CYS A 130 7.54 6.94 -11.07
C CYS A 130 6.42 7.91 -10.66
N ILE A 131 6.06 7.92 -9.37
CA ILE A 131 5.02 8.79 -8.83
C ILE A 131 5.70 10.06 -8.31
N PRO A 132 5.50 11.21 -8.96
CA PRO A 132 6.19 12.44 -8.59
C PRO A 132 5.77 12.91 -7.20
N THR A 133 6.74 13.41 -6.43
CA THR A 133 6.51 14.13 -5.18
C THR A 133 6.66 15.64 -5.41
N GLU A 134 6.08 16.45 -4.53
CA GLU A 134 6.15 17.91 -4.61
C GLU A 134 7.60 18.45 -4.54
N ASP A 135 8.52 17.68 -3.98
CA ASP A 135 9.94 18.03 -3.82
C ASP A 135 10.79 17.79 -5.09
N GLY A 136 10.18 17.39 -6.21
CA GLY A 136 10.87 17.18 -7.48
C GLY A 136 11.53 15.81 -7.65
N GLY A 137 11.16 14.85 -6.79
CA GLY A 137 11.51 13.44 -6.90
C GLY A 137 10.31 12.56 -7.21
N GLY A 138 10.43 11.27 -6.98
CA GLY A 138 9.32 10.35 -7.02
C GLY A 138 9.60 9.02 -6.35
N PHE A 139 8.54 8.26 -6.11
CA PHE A 139 8.61 6.89 -5.60
C PHE A 139 8.13 5.91 -6.67
N CYS A 140 8.76 4.76 -6.72
CA CYS A 140 8.37 3.70 -7.62
C CYS A 140 7.13 2.96 -7.13
N ASP A 141 6.10 2.95 -7.96
CA ASP A 141 4.86 2.21 -7.72
C ASP A 141 4.49 1.34 -8.92
N VAL A 142 3.69 0.28 -8.73
CA VAL A 142 3.23 -0.58 -9.83
C VAL A 142 1.90 -0.08 -10.38
N PRO A 143 1.82 0.17 -11.69
CA PRO A 143 0.55 0.52 -12.32
C PRO A 143 -0.39 -0.69 -12.37
N CYS A 144 -1.68 -0.41 -12.27
CA CYS A 144 -2.74 -1.40 -12.34
C CYS A 144 -3.92 -0.88 -13.16
N ALA A 145 -4.69 -1.80 -13.74
CA ALA A 145 -5.99 -1.50 -14.33
C ALA A 145 -7.13 -1.94 -13.42
N ILE A 146 -6.94 -3.02 -12.67
CA ILE A 146 -7.89 -3.58 -11.71
C ILE A 146 -7.16 -4.10 -10.47
N SER A 147 -7.86 -4.22 -9.34
CA SER A 147 -7.25 -4.71 -8.07
C SER A 147 -6.64 -6.10 -8.17
N ALA A 148 -7.03 -6.93 -9.16
CA ALA A 148 -6.43 -8.23 -9.40
C ALA A 148 -5.03 -8.18 -10.03
N ASP A 149 -4.63 -7.01 -10.56
CA ASP A 149 -3.25 -6.79 -11.02
C ASP A 149 -2.29 -6.57 -9.84
N CYS A 150 -2.83 -6.23 -8.67
CA CYS A 150 -2.08 -5.97 -7.45
C CYS A 150 -1.85 -7.24 -6.63
N ARG A 151 -0.81 -7.20 -5.79
CA ARG A 151 -0.51 -8.27 -4.82
C ARG A 151 -1.64 -8.38 -3.79
N ALA A 152 -1.85 -9.57 -3.22
CA ALA A 152 -2.78 -9.75 -2.11
C ALA A 152 -2.50 -8.75 -0.98
N GLY A 153 -3.55 -8.08 -0.48
CA GLY A 153 -3.43 -6.98 0.48
C GLY A 153 -3.28 -5.60 -0.17
N TYR A 154 -3.37 -5.50 -1.50
CA TYR A 154 -3.34 -4.25 -2.25
C TYR A 154 -4.53 -4.15 -3.20
N THR A 155 -4.97 -2.93 -3.49
CA THR A 155 -6.08 -2.63 -4.39
C THR A 155 -5.65 -1.58 -5.42
N CYS A 156 -6.31 -1.58 -6.58
CA CYS A 156 -5.99 -0.63 -7.64
C CYS A 156 -6.72 0.70 -7.40
N GLN A 157 -5.95 1.75 -7.16
CA GLN A 157 -6.44 3.10 -6.90
C GLN A 157 -5.77 4.08 -7.86
N GLU A 158 -6.58 4.82 -8.61
CA GLU A 158 -6.10 5.80 -9.61
C GLU A 158 -5.05 5.25 -10.59
N GLY A 159 -5.08 3.93 -10.82
CA GLY A 159 -4.14 3.23 -11.69
C GLY A 159 -2.84 2.77 -11.02
N LEU A 160 -2.77 2.78 -9.68
CA LEU A 160 -1.63 2.36 -8.86
C LEU A 160 -2.03 1.35 -7.78
N CYS A 161 -1.12 0.47 -7.38
CA CYS A 161 -1.37 -0.55 -6.37
C CYS A 161 -1.13 -0.01 -4.95
N GLU A 162 -2.20 0.43 -4.29
CA GLU A 162 -2.15 0.92 -2.92
C GLU A 162 -2.50 -0.16 -1.88
N ALA A 163 -2.00 0.01 -0.66
CA ALA A 163 -2.28 -0.89 0.45
C ALA A 163 -3.78 -0.91 0.77
N ALA A 164 -4.38 -2.10 0.75
CA ALA A 164 -5.78 -2.28 1.10
C ALA A 164 -5.92 -2.44 2.62
N CYS A 165 -6.85 -1.70 3.21
CA CYS A 165 -7.20 -1.86 4.61
C CYS A 165 -8.12 -3.07 4.83
N THR A 166 -8.01 -3.69 6.00
CA THR A 166 -8.95 -4.72 6.51
C THR A 166 -9.56 -4.33 7.87
N SER A 167 -9.07 -3.23 8.46
CA SER A 167 -9.58 -2.63 9.69
C SER A 167 -9.15 -1.17 9.79
N ASP A 168 -9.89 -0.37 10.56
CA ASP A 168 -9.60 1.06 10.79
C ASP A 168 -8.18 1.30 11.33
N ALA A 169 -7.62 0.35 12.07
CA ALA A 169 -6.28 0.44 12.66
C ALA A 169 -5.15 0.49 11.60
N GLN A 170 -5.44 0.08 10.37
CA GLN A 170 -4.48 0.12 9.26
C GLN A 170 -4.51 1.45 8.50
N CYS A 171 -5.44 2.34 8.82
CA CYS A 171 -5.53 3.63 8.19
C CYS A 171 -4.55 4.61 8.84
N ALA A 172 -3.56 5.05 8.07
CA ALA A 172 -2.55 6.02 8.53
C ALA A 172 -3.18 7.38 8.90
N ILE A 173 -4.33 7.72 8.32
CA ILE A 173 -5.08 8.94 8.63
C ILE A 173 -5.82 8.76 9.96
N ALA A 174 -5.53 9.63 10.92
CA ALA A 174 -6.18 9.61 12.22
C ALA A 174 -7.71 9.79 12.07
N GLY A 175 -8.49 8.83 12.58
CA GLY A 175 -9.95 8.84 12.52
C GLY A 175 -10.54 8.30 11.22
N ALA A 176 -9.72 7.83 10.29
CA ALA A 176 -10.22 7.17 9.09
C ALA A 176 -10.81 5.79 9.40
N THR A 177 -11.85 5.43 8.65
CA THR A 177 -12.53 4.14 8.73
C THR A 177 -12.24 3.31 7.50
N CYS A 178 -11.98 2.03 7.68
CA CYS A 178 -11.75 1.11 6.60
C CYS A 178 -13.06 0.65 5.98
N ASP A 179 -13.27 0.94 4.70
CA ASP A 179 -14.26 0.23 3.90
C ASP A 179 -13.69 -1.11 3.45
N VAL A 180 -13.97 -2.15 4.24
CA VAL A 180 -13.51 -3.51 3.97
C VAL A 180 -14.00 -4.09 2.63
N GLY A 181 -15.07 -3.53 2.04
CA GLY A 181 -15.58 -3.99 0.75
C GLY A 181 -14.70 -3.57 -0.43
N SER A 182 -14.09 -2.39 -0.33
CA SER A 182 -13.25 -1.79 -1.36
C SER A 182 -11.76 -1.80 -1.02
N GLY A 183 -11.43 -1.95 0.27
CA GLY A 183 -10.08 -1.87 0.80
C GLY A 183 -9.61 -0.44 1.06
N PHE A 184 -10.50 0.56 0.99
CA PHE A 184 -10.13 1.98 1.11
C PHE A 184 -10.23 2.50 2.54
N CYS A 185 -9.23 3.29 2.94
CA CYS A 185 -9.29 4.09 4.16
C CYS A 185 -10.04 5.39 3.88
N ILE A 186 -11.30 5.45 4.31
CA ILE A 186 -12.14 6.64 4.16
C ILE A 186 -11.76 7.62 5.28
N PRO A 187 -11.24 8.83 4.97
CA PRO A 187 -10.91 9.83 5.99
C PRO A 187 -12.15 10.24 6.80
N PRO A 188 -11.97 10.72 8.03
CA PRO A 188 -13.10 11.21 8.81
C PRO A 188 -13.73 12.40 8.09
N ALA A 189 -15.03 12.31 7.86
CA ALA A 189 -15.81 13.41 7.31
C ALA A 189 -15.76 14.61 8.27
N GLY A 190 -15.54 15.81 7.72
CA GLY A 190 -15.68 17.05 8.46
C GLY A 190 -17.14 17.37 8.77
N GLU A 191 -17.38 18.52 9.39
CA GLU A 191 -18.75 18.97 9.71
C GLU A 191 -19.37 19.83 8.59
N GLY A 192 -18.59 20.19 7.56
CA GLY A 192 -19.01 21.09 6.48
C GLY A 192 -20.10 20.51 5.57
N ALA A 193 -21.28 21.11 5.58
CA ALA A 193 -22.37 20.73 4.69
C ALA A 193 -22.12 21.16 3.22
N ASP A 194 -22.90 20.62 2.29
CA ASP A 194 -22.84 21.04 0.87
C ASP A 194 -23.02 22.56 0.74
N GLY A 195 -22.02 23.22 0.15
CA GLY A 195 -21.91 24.68 -0.05
C GLY A 195 -21.32 25.49 1.10
N GLU A 196 -20.89 24.85 2.19
CA GLU A 196 -20.05 25.50 3.19
C GLU A 196 -18.62 25.72 2.68
N THR A 197 -17.93 26.69 3.30
CA THR A 197 -16.53 27.00 2.99
C THR A 197 -15.61 25.89 3.44
N CYS A 198 -14.56 25.63 2.67
CA CYS A 198 -13.56 24.62 3.00
C CYS A 198 -12.17 25.03 2.52
N THR A 199 -11.16 24.43 3.12
CA THR A 199 -9.76 24.56 2.71
C THR A 199 -9.14 23.21 2.37
N ALA A 200 -9.71 22.11 2.87
CA ALA A 200 -9.34 20.74 2.56
C ALA A 200 -10.59 19.84 2.52
N ASP A 201 -10.48 18.69 1.87
CA ASP A 201 -11.54 17.69 1.76
C ASP A 201 -12.08 17.22 3.12
N THR A 202 -11.20 17.13 4.12
CA THR A 202 -11.54 16.73 5.49
C THR A 202 -12.35 17.78 6.25
N ASP A 203 -12.53 18.99 5.70
CA ASP A 203 -13.46 19.98 6.26
C ASP A 203 -14.93 19.61 5.94
N CYS A 204 -15.14 18.78 4.91
CA CYS A 204 -16.46 18.53 4.33
C CYS A 204 -17.05 17.19 4.79
N MET A 205 -18.36 17.19 5.04
CA MET A 205 -19.14 15.98 5.28
C MET A 205 -19.11 15.03 4.07
N GLY A 206 -19.05 15.60 2.86
CA GLY A 206 -18.96 14.89 1.59
C GLY A 206 -17.54 14.47 1.18
N LEU A 207 -16.53 14.79 1.99
CA LEU A 207 -15.11 14.52 1.73
C LEU A 207 -14.56 15.13 0.43
N TYR A 208 -15.19 16.17 -0.11
CA TYR A 208 -14.69 16.84 -1.29
C TYR A 208 -14.83 18.36 -1.15
N CYS A 209 -13.68 19.04 -1.25
CA CYS A 209 -13.56 20.48 -1.20
C CYS A 209 -13.14 21.01 -2.56
N LEU A 210 -14.03 21.76 -3.22
CA LEU A 210 -13.66 22.60 -4.36
C LEU A 210 -12.91 23.82 -3.84
N SER A 211 -11.62 23.66 -3.56
CA SER A 211 -10.80 24.70 -2.93
C SER A 211 -10.53 25.87 -3.89
N GLU A 212 -10.46 27.09 -3.35
CA GLU A 212 -10.10 28.28 -4.15
C GLU A 212 -8.65 28.19 -4.69
N ALA A 213 -7.79 27.44 -3.99
CA ALA A 213 -6.41 27.23 -4.39
C ALA A 213 -6.30 26.45 -5.70
N GLU A 214 -7.16 25.45 -5.88
CA GLU A 214 -7.19 24.62 -7.09
C GLU A 214 -8.16 25.18 -8.15
N TYR A 215 -9.28 25.74 -7.70
CA TYR A 215 -10.35 26.28 -8.54
C TYR A 215 -10.71 27.71 -8.13
N PRO A 216 -10.06 28.74 -8.71
CA PRO A 216 -10.20 30.13 -8.29
C PRO A 216 -11.62 30.71 -8.36
N GLN A 217 -12.52 30.10 -9.15
CA GLN A 217 -13.92 30.49 -9.22
C GLN A 217 -14.73 30.12 -7.97
N TRP A 218 -14.26 29.14 -7.18
CA TRP A 218 -14.91 28.72 -5.93
C TRP A 218 -14.36 29.53 -4.76
N VAL A 219 -14.71 30.82 -4.73
CA VAL A 219 -14.23 31.78 -3.71
C VAL A 219 -14.52 31.24 -2.31
N GLY A 220 -13.50 31.14 -1.45
CA GLY A 220 -13.60 30.62 -0.08
C GLY A 220 -13.80 29.11 0.04
N GLY A 221 -13.64 28.35 -1.04
CA GLY A 221 -13.87 26.92 -1.11
C GLY A 221 -15.35 26.52 -1.04
N TYR A 222 -15.67 25.32 -1.50
CA TYR A 222 -17.04 24.80 -1.50
C TYR A 222 -17.08 23.30 -1.24
N CYS A 223 -17.65 22.92 -0.10
CA CYS A 223 -17.91 21.52 0.22
C CYS A 223 -18.97 20.94 -0.71
N ILE A 224 -18.71 19.77 -1.25
CA ILE A 224 -19.65 19.07 -2.13
C ILE A 224 -19.63 17.57 -1.81
N SER A 225 -20.81 16.98 -1.84
CA SER A 225 -21.02 15.53 -1.83
C SER A 225 -21.37 15.06 -3.23
N LEU A 226 -21.12 13.77 -3.50
CA LEU A 226 -21.59 13.13 -4.73
C LEU A 226 -23.01 12.58 -4.52
N CYS A 227 -23.83 12.69 -5.56
CA CYS A 227 -25.17 12.13 -5.59
C CYS A 227 -25.44 11.34 -6.85
N ASP A 228 -26.44 10.46 -6.78
CA ASP A 228 -26.99 9.81 -7.95
C ASP A 228 -28.05 10.72 -8.60
N PRO A 229 -27.81 11.27 -9.81
CA PRO A 229 -28.76 12.16 -10.47
C PRO A 229 -30.06 11.46 -10.90
N ALA A 230 -30.12 10.13 -10.92
CA ALA A 230 -31.35 9.40 -11.23
C ALA A 230 -32.32 9.35 -10.04
N THR A 231 -31.80 9.32 -8.81
CA THR A 231 -32.59 9.20 -7.58
C THR A 231 -32.63 10.50 -6.77
N GLY A 232 -31.65 11.38 -6.95
CA GLY A 232 -31.44 12.58 -6.15
C GLY A 232 -30.89 12.29 -4.74
N GLU A 233 -30.50 11.05 -4.46
CA GLU A 233 -29.95 10.64 -3.17
C GLU A 233 -28.43 10.84 -3.11
N GLY A 234 -27.89 11.16 -1.94
CA GLY A 234 -26.45 11.31 -1.69
C GLY A 234 -26.02 12.66 -1.13
N CYS A 235 -26.86 13.69 -1.23
CA CYS A 235 -26.55 15.01 -0.67
C CYS A 235 -26.66 15.05 0.85
N VAL A 236 -25.76 15.81 1.47
CA VAL A 236 -25.70 16.01 2.92
C VAL A 236 -26.05 17.46 3.25
N GLY A 237 -26.54 17.71 4.46
CA GLY A 237 -26.84 19.08 4.90
C GLY A 237 -27.94 19.81 4.11
N GLY A 238 -28.74 19.09 3.30
CA GLY A 238 -29.83 19.67 2.52
C GLY A 238 -29.45 20.17 1.13
N GLY A 239 -28.31 19.73 0.58
CA GLY A 239 -27.92 19.99 -0.80
C GLY A 239 -28.92 19.47 -1.83
N VAL A 240 -28.92 20.10 -3.01
CA VAL A 240 -29.68 19.71 -4.19
C VAL A 240 -28.75 18.99 -5.15
N CYS A 241 -29.12 17.78 -5.53
CA CYS A 241 -28.41 16.99 -6.52
C CYS A 241 -28.60 17.60 -7.92
N ALA A 242 -27.51 17.96 -8.58
CA ALA A 242 -27.50 18.45 -9.95
C ALA A 242 -27.24 17.34 -10.97
N ASP A 243 -27.53 17.62 -12.24
CA ASP A 243 -27.40 16.67 -13.35
C ASP A 243 -25.96 16.13 -13.55
N ASN A 244 -24.95 16.84 -13.03
CA ASN A 244 -23.55 16.42 -13.06
C ASN A 244 -23.15 15.47 -11.91
N GLY A 245 -24.11 15.07 -11.06
CA GLY A 245 -23.86 14.20 -9.91
C GLY A 245 -23.24 14.91 -8.70
N GLY A 246 -23.21 16.25 -8.69
CA GLY A 246 -22.74 17.07 -7.59
C GLY A 246 -23.88 17.62 -6.73
N CYS A 247 -23.66 17.69 -5.41
CA CYS A 247 -24.58 18.32 -4.48
C CYS A 247 -24.22 19.78 -4.20
N TYR A 248 -25.16 20.67 -4.49
CA TYR A 248 -25.00 22.11 -4.28
C TYR A 248 -25.93 22.60 -3.19
N ALA A 249 -25.52 23.58 -2.38
CA ALA A 249 -26.41 24.23 -1.41
C ALA A 249 -27.71 24.66 -2.07
N ALA A 250 -28.84 24.29 -1.47
CA ALA A 250 -30.16 24.59 -1.99
C ALA A 250 -30.42 26.09 -1.99
N CYS A 251 -31.05 26.60 -3.05
CA CYS A 251 -31.42 28.01 -3.15
C CYS A 251 -32.77 28.20 -3.85
N ALA A 252 -33.48 29.27 -3.49
CA ALA A 252 -34.64 29.77 -4.22
C ALA A 252 -34.32 31.07 -4.98
N SER A 253 -33.30 31.81 -4.53
CA SER A 253 -32.79 33.04 -5.12
C SER A 253 -31.31 33.24 -4.77
N ASP A 254 -30.63 34.17 -5.44
CA ASP A 254 -29.21 34.47 -5.19
C ASP A 254 -28.92 34.89 -3.74
N ALA A 255 -29.91 35.41 -3.03
CA ALA A 255 -29.78 35.80 -1.62
C ALA A 255 -29.67 34.60 -0.66
N ASP A 256 -30.02 33.39 -1.11
CA ASP A 256 -29.84 32.16 -0.34
C ASP A 256 -28.41 31.62 -0.47
N CYS A 257 -27.64 32.14 -1.43
CA CYS A 257 -26.27 31.76 -1.68
C CYS A 257 -25.28 32.69 -0.97
N ARG A 258 -24.08 32.16 -0.69
CA ARG A 258 -22.97 32.93 -0.14
C ARG A 258 -22.47 33.96 -1.16
N ASP A 259 -21.88 35.04 -0.67
CA ASP A 259 -21.20 36.04 -1.51
C ASP A 259 -20.23 35.36 -2.50
N GLY A 260 -20.34 35.71 -3.78
CA GLY A 260 -19.60 35.10 -4.89
C GLY A 260 -20.33 33.95 -5.60
N TYR A 261 -21.54 33.60 -5.15
CA TYR A 261 -22.36 32.54 -5.72
C TYR A 261 -23.74 33.07 -6.14
N GLU A 262 -24.34 32.44 -7.14
CA GLU A 262 -25.68 32.73 -7.64
C GLU A 262 -26.55 31.47 -7.69
N CYS A 263 -27.86 31.66 -7.60
CA CYS A 263 -28.80 30.57 -7.57
C CYS A 263 -29.15 30.13 -8.99
N TRP A 264 -28.71 28.92 -9.35
CA TRP A 264 -28.98 28.35 -10.65
C TRP A 264 -29.56 26.94 -10.53
N LYS A 265 -30.75 26.76 -11.14
CA LYS A 265 -31.54 25.52 -11.08
C LYS A 265 -31.76 24.96 -9.66
N GLY A 266 -31.82 25.84 -8.66
CA GLY A 266 -32.04 25.45 -7.26
C GLY A 266 -30.78 25.06 -6.48
N GLY A 267 -29.59 25.16 -7.08
CA GLY A 267 -28.30 25.04 -6.40
C GLY A 267 -27.49 26.34 -6.48
N CYS A 268 -26.62 26.58 -5.51
CA CYS A 268 -25.69 27.71 -5.52
C CYS A 268 -24.42 27.41 -6.32
N TRP A 269 -24.17 28.18 -7.38
CA TRP A 269 -23.02 28.05 -8.30
C TRP A 269 -22.15 29.31 -8.25
N PRO A 270 -20.83 29.21 -8.52
CA PRO A 270 -19.98 30.39 -8.59
C PRO A 270 -20.45 31.33 -9.71
N GLN A 271 -20.39 32.63 -9.45
CA GLN A 271 -20.75 33.65 -10.45
C GLN A 271 -19.72 33.65 -11.59
N GLU A 272 -20.19 33.71 -12.85
CA GLU A 272 -19.32 33.87 -14.03
C GLU A 272 -18.60 35.22 -14.08
#